data_AF-A0AAN6U9C9-F1
#
_entry.id   AF-A0AAN6U9C9-F1
#
_cell.length_a   1.000
_cell.length_b   1.000
_cell.length_c   1.000
_cell.angle_alpha   90.00
_cell.angle_beta   90.00
_cell.angle_gamma   90.00
#
_symmetry.space_group_name_H-M   'P 1'
#
loop_
_entity.id
_entity.type
_entity.pdbx_description
1 polymer ?
#
loop_
_entity_poly.entity_id
_entity_poly.type
_entity_poly.pdbx_seq_one_letter_code
_entity_poly.pdbx_strand_id
1 'polypeptide(L)'
;MLPCDLGNLYKQAWRIHGDDEALYRAEAARYFRLVMTVNGFEKLSAVTLFDLYVVNDQDIQNTFFEGNRVLPARELLRKLAEYRRRIEVCCGGLLEVRENNEDAYKWLDDPEEIDKVFYQFLMPLCAFISAGVDAPSGGELAALCDACSGTQVDFVHRTAADVLVETQWGRGIIDSDTASQTTISAKLIRSMTMLFFLFDYPHNSFLQRRVMSAINSLD
;
A
#
# COMPACT_ATOMS: atom_id res chain seq x y z
N MET A 1 -15.70 24.86 -9.07
CA MET A 1 -15.05 25.82 -8.15
C MET A 1 -15.16 25.24 -6.75
N LEU A 2 -14.02 24.87 -6.15
CA LEU A 2 -13.95 24.51 -4.73
C LEU A 2 -14.31 25.74 -3.88
N PRO A 3 -15.04 25.59 -2.77
CA PRO A 3 -15.23 26.68 -1.82
C PRO A 3 -13.86 27.19 -1.35
N CYS A 4 -13.62 28.50 -1.44
CA CYS A 4 -12.34 29.11 -1.07
C CYS A 4 -11.88 28.73 0.35
N ASP A 5 -12.83 28.45 1.24
CA ASP A 5 -12.58 28.09 2.63
C ASP A 5 -11.97 26.69 2.79
N LEU A 6 -12.28 25.75 1.88
CA LEU A 6 -11.81 24.38 1.98
C LEU A 6 -10.30 24.28 1.70
N GLY A 7 -9.81 25.04 0.72
CA GLY A 7 -8.38 25.12 0.44
C GLY A 7 -7.58 25.73 1.60
N ASN A 8 -8.17 26.67 2.33
CA ASN A 8 -7.55 27.24 3.53
C ASN A 8 -7.54 26.25 4.70
N LEU A 9 -8.60 25.44 4.85
CA LEU A 9 -8.66 24.37 5.85
C LEU A 9 -7.52 23.36 5.67
N TYR A 10 -7.30 22.86 4.45
CA TYR A 10 -6.22 21.89 4.20
C TYR A 10 -4.83 22.51 4.39
N LYS A 11 -4.62 23.77 3.98
CA LYS A 11 -3.38 24.50 4.30
C LYS A 11 -3.18 24.63 5.80
N GLN A 12 -4.24 24.86 6.57
CA GLN A 12 -4.16 24.96 8.02
C GLN A 12 -3.86 23.62 8.68
N ALA A 13 -4.48 22.53 8.20
CA ALA A 13 -4.17 21.17 8.66
C ALA A 13 -2.69 20.84 8.40
N TRP A 14 -2.19 21.17 7.22
CA TRP A 14 -0.79 20.96 6.86
C TRP A 14 0.21 21.77 7.70
N ARG A 15 -0.19 22.98 8.15
CA ARG A 15 0.64 23.81 9.05
C ARG A 15 0.89 23.19 10.42
N ILE A 16 0.18 22.12 10.79
CA ILE A 16 0.46 21.36 12.02
C ILE A 16 1.91 20.84 12.04
N HIS A 17 2.54 20.65 10.87
CA HIS A 17 3.95 20.26 10.77
C HIS A 17 4.94 21.35 11.19
N GLY A 18 4.54 22.62 11.24
CA GLY A 18 5.42 23.72 11.64
C GLY A 18 6.75 23.72 10.87
N ASP A 19 7.86 23.69 11.60
CA ASP A 19 9.21 23.72 11.04
C ASP A 19 9.61 22.40 10.34
N ASP A 20 8.92 21.29 10.62
CA ASP A 20 9.19 19.98 10.05
C ASP A 20 8.51 19.76 8.69
N GLU A 21 7.76 20.75 8.18
CA GLU A 21 7.01 20.65 6.93
C GLU A 21 7.90 20.18 5.77
N ALA A 22 9.13 20.70 5.69
CA ALA A 22 10.07 20.35 4.62
C ALA A 22 10.51 18.87 4.68
N LEU A 23 10.54 18.27 5.87
CA LEU A 23 10.93 16.86 6.06
C LEU A 23 9.85 15.92 5.53
N TYR A 24 8.58 16.27 5.74
CA TYR A 24 7.45 15.43 5.35
C TYR A 24 6.98 15.64 3.91
N ARG A 25 7.25 16.80 3.32
CA ARG A 25 6.68 17.19 2.02
C ARG A 25 6.97 16.19 0.91
N ALA A 26 8.22 15.77 0.74
CA ALA A 26 8.61 14.84 -0.33
C ALA A 26 7.99 13.44 -0.12
N GLU A 27 7.88 13.00 1.13
CA GLU A 27 7.29 11.70 1.47
C GLU A 27 5.77 11.70 1.27
N ALA A 28 5.08 12.73 1.76
CA ALA A 28 3.66 12.89 1.56
C ALA A 28 3.29 13.04 0.09
N ALA A 29 4.08 13.80 -0.68
CA ALA A 29 3.92 13.92 -2.12
C ALA A 29 3.90 12.55 -2.80
N ARG A 30 4.81 11.67 -2.41
CA ARG A 30 4.85 10.31 -2.93
C ARG A 30 3.59 9.50 -2.58
N TYR A 31 3.10 9.60 -1.34
CA TYR A 31 1.87 8.94 -0.93
C TYR A 31 0.66 9.46 -1.71
N PHE A 32 0.52 10.77 -1.84
CA PHE A 32 -0.56 11.38 -2.63
C PHE A 32 -0.51 10.92 -4.08
N ARG A 33 0.67 10.92 -4.71
CA ARG A 33 0.83 10.48 -6.10
C ARG A 33 0.50 9.01 -6.29
N LEU A 34 0.83 8.15 -5.33
CA LEU A 34 0.47 6.73 -5.37
C LEU A 34 -1.04 6.52 -5.29
N VAL A 35 -1.71 7.13 -4.30
CA VAL A 35 -3.17 7.06 -4.14
C VAL A 35 -3.86 7.62 -5.38
N MET A 36 -3.45 8.78 -5.88
CA MET A 36 -4.01 9.38 -7.11
C MET A 36 -3.80 8.52 -8.35
N THR A 37 -2.64 7.86 -8.47
CA THR A 37 -2.35 6.98 -9.59
C THR A 37 -3.32 5.81 -9.60
N VAL A 38 -3.53 5.16 -8.45
CA VAL A 38 -4.48 4.04 -8.31
C VAL A 38 -5.92 4.51 -8.54
N ASN A 39 -6.33 5.63 -7.95
CA ASN A 39 -7.68 6.19 -8.13
C ASN A 39 -7.96 6.62 -9.59
N GLY A 40 -6.92 6.87 -10.40
CA GLY A 40 -7.03 7.14 -11.82
C GLY A 40 -7.31 5.90 -12.68
N PHE A 41 -7.13 4.69 -12.14
CA PHE A 41 -7.44 3.44 -12.83
C PHE A 41 -8.80 2.90 -12.39
N GLU A 42 -9.81 3.01 -13.25
CA GLU A 42 -11.19 2.55 -12.98
C GLU A 42 -11.30 1.06 -12.58
N LYS A 43 -10.30 0.24 -12.92
CA LYS A 43 -10.31 -1.21 -12.69
C LYS A 43 -9.50 -1.66 -11.48
N LEU A 44 -8.71 -0.79 -10.87
CA LEU A 44 -7.92 -1.17 -9.70
C LEU A 44 -8.75 -0.93 -8.44
N SER A 45 -8.65 -1.84 -7.48
CA SER A 45 -9.11 -1.59 -6.13
C SER A 45 -8.32 -0.43 -5.51
N ALA A 46 -8.88 0.20 -4.48
CA ALA A 46 -8.17 1.20 -3.70
C ALA A 46 -6.81 0.66 -3.22
N VAL A 47 -5.83 1.56 -3.09
CA VAL A 47 -4.48 1.18 -2.68
C VAL A 47 -4.50 0.68 -1.23
N THR A 48 -3.89 -0.47 -0.98
CA THR A 48 -3.82 -1.03 0.36
C THR A 48 -2.67 -0.42 1.16
N LEU A 49 -2.73 -0.51 2.49
CA LEU A 49 -1.61 -0.12 3.34
C LEU A 49 -0.35 -0.92 3.00
N PHE A 50 -0.52 -2.21 2.71
CA PHE A 50 0.56 -3.07 2.26
C PHE A 50 1.18 -2.57 0.94
N ASP A 51 0.36 -2.19 -0.04
CA ASP A 51 0.87 -1.68 -1.31
C ASP A 51 1.73 -0.44 -1.13
N LEU A 52 1.25 0.52 -0.34
CA LEU A 52 2.00 1.72 -0.05
C LEU A 52 3.30 1.41 0.69
N TYR A 53 3.29 0.47 1.64
CA TYR A 53 4.49 0.05 2.36
C TYR A 53 5.53 -0.55 1.40
N VAL A 54 5.12 -1.54 0.61
CA VAL A 54 6.02 -2.24 -0.32
C VAL A 54 6.60 -1.31 -1.38
N VAL A 55 5.81 -0.41 -1.95
CA VAL A 55 6.29 0.56 -2.95
C VAL A 55 7.44 1.44 -2.41
N ASN A 56 7.41 1.73 -1.11
CA ASN A 56 8.29 2.71 -0.47
C ASN A 56 9.47 2.10 0.25
N ASP A 57 9.42 0.81 0.59
CA ASP A 57 10.50 0.09 1.24
C ASP A 57 11.22 -0.77 0.19
N GLN A 58 12.44 -0.37 -0.19
CA GLN A 58 13.21 -1.11 -1.19
C GLN A 58 13.73 -2.44 -0.61
N ASP A 59 13.97 -2.49 0.70
CA ASP A 59 14.48 -3.68 1.37
C ASP A 59 13.45 -4.79 1.39
N ILE A 60 12.16 -4.49 1.61
CA ILE A 60 11.08 -5.48 1.50
C ILE A 60 10.94 -5.97 0.06
N GLN A 61 11.03 -5.09 -0.96
CA GLN A 61 10.99 -5.53 -2.36
C GLN A 61 12.15 -6.48 -2.66
N ASN A 62 13.38 -6.09 -2.32
CA ASN A 62 14.56 -6.92 -2.56
C ASN A 62 14.45 -8.25 -1.82
N THR A 63 14.03 -8.22 -0.55
CA THR A 63 13.77 -9.41 0.27
C THR A 63 12.81 -10.37 -0.43
N PHE A 64 11.72 -9.85 -0.98
CA PHE A 64 10.70 -10.64 -1.65
C PHE A 64 11.15 -11.22 -2.99
N PHE A 65 11.85 -10.42 -3.79
CA PHE A 65 12.24 -10.78 -5.15
C PHE A 65 13.55 -11.56 -5.23
N GLU A 66 14.49 -11.31 -4.33
CA GLU A 66 15.76 -12.04 -4.31
C GLU A 66 15.63 -13.39 -3.60
N GLY A 67 14.52 -13.64 -2.91
CA GLY A 67 14.20 -14.95 -2.31
C GLY A 67 15.13 -15.37 -1.16
N ASN A 68 16.00 -14.47 -0.70
CA ASN A 68 17.06 -14.80 0.25
C ASN A 68 16.62 -14.67 1.71
N ARG A 69 15.52 -13.97 1.99
CA ARG A 69 14.98 -13.80 3.34
C ARG A 69 13.46 -13.70 3.31
N VAL A 70 12.84 -14.27 4.32
CA VAL A 70 11.41 -14.11 4.60
C VAL A 70 11.32 -13.32 5.89
N LEU A 71 10.52 -12.23 5.89
CA LEU A 71 10.24 -11.50 7.11
C LEU A 71 9.16 -12.24 7.93
N PRO A 72 9.40 -12.47 9.23
CA PRO A 72 8.37 -13.04 10.10
C PRO A 72 7.09 -12.20 10.07
N ALA A 73 5.91 -12.84 10.14
CA ALA A 73 4.62 -12.14 10.10
C ALA A 73 4.54 -10.99 11.11
N ARG A 74 4.95 -11.26 12.35
CA ARG A 74 4.96 -10.27 13.44
C ARG A 74 5.80 -9.04 13.11
N GLU A 75 6.96 -9.24 12.50
CA GLU A 75 7.85 -8.14 12.15
C GLU A 75 7.26 -7.32 11.01
N LEU A 76 6.67 -7.98 10.00
CA LEU A 76 5.96 -7.30 8.92
C LEU A 76 4.76 -6.49 9.44
N LEU A 77 3.95 -7.06 10.34
CA LEU A 77 2.84 -6.35 10.99
C LEU A 77 3.31 -5.16 11.81
N ARG A 78 4.41 -5.30 12.56
CA ARG A 78 5.02 -4.19 13.30
C ARG A 78 5.40 -3.05 12.36
N LYS A 79 6.06 -3.36 11.25
CA LYS A 79 6.45 -2.37 10.23
C LYS A 79 5.23 -1.71 9.58
N LEU A 80 4.18 -2.48 9.26
CA LEU A 80 2.93 -1.93 8.72
C LEU A 80 2.24 -0.97 9.70
N ALA A 81 2.21 -1.30 10.99
CA ALA A 81 1.66 -0.42 12.02
C ALA A 81 2.46 0.88 12.18
N GLU A 82 3.79 0.81 12.11
CA GLU A 82 4.65 1.99 12.09
C GLU A 82 4.42 2.83 10.83
N TYR A 83 4.25 2.16 9.69
CA TYR A 83 4.02 2.79 8.41
C TYR A 83 2.66 3.50 8.35
N ARG A 84 1.60 2.92 8.93
CA ARG A 84 0.28 3.56 9.12
C ARG A 84 0.43 4.89 9.85
N ARG A 85 1.09 4.90 11.02
CA ARG A 85 1.34 6.13 11.79
C ARG A 85 2.12 7.15 10.97
N ARG A 86 3.08 6.69 10.17
CA ARG A 86 3.87 7.56 9.30
C ARG A 86 3.03 8.24 8.24
N ILE A 87 2.10 7.54 7.59
CA ILE A 87 1.14 8.14 6.65
C ILE A 87 0.28 9.20 7.36
N GLU A 88 -0.29 8.86 8.52
CA GLU A 88 -1.15 9.76 9.30
C GLU A 88 -0.42 11.05 9.69
N VAL A 89 0.85 10.95 10.09
CA VAL A 89 1.70 12.10 10.38
C VAL A 89 2.05 12.83 9.09
N CYS A 90 2.73 12.21 8.12
CA CYS A 90 3.28 12.91 6.97
C CYS A 90 2.22 13.58 6.09
N CYS A 91 1.00 13.04 6.02
CA CYS A 91 -0.05 13.56 5.16
C CYS A 91 -0.91 14.67 5.78
N GLY A 92 -0.68 15.05 7.05
CA GLY A 92 -1.39 16.17 7.67
C GLY A 92 -2.92 16.05 7.64
N GLY A 93 -3.45 14.82 7.69
CA GLY A 93 -4.89 14.53 7.61
C GLY A 93 -5.51 14.62 6.20
N LEU A 94 -4.71 14.67 5.14
CA LEU A 94 -5.21 14.62 3.76
C LEU A 94 -5.49 13.19 3.27
N LEU A 95 -4.72 12.22 3.77
CA LEU A 95 -4.99 10.80 3.62
C LEU A 95 -5.50 10.22 4.93
N GLU A 96 -6.30 9.17 4.82
CA GLU A 96 -6.67 8.33 5.94
C GLU A 96 -6.49 6.85 5.59
N VAL A 97 -6.25 6.07 6.64
CA VAL A 97 -6.17 4.61 6.57
C VAL A 97 -7.49 4.05 7.09
N ARG A 98 -8.30 3.48 6.20
CA ARG A 98 -9.62 2.92 6.51
C ARG A 98 -9.54 1.40 6.63
N GLU A 99 -10.18 0.89 7.68
CA GLU A 99 -10.44 -0.55 7.83
C GLU A 99 -11.75 -0.84 7.09
N ASN A 100 -11.68 -1.57 5.99
CA ASN A 100 -12.83 -1.82 5.12
C ASN A 100 -13.65 -3.00 5.66
N ASN A 101 -14.29 -2.80 6.81
CA ASN A 101 -14.94 -3.89 7.57
C ASN A 101 -16.21 -4.44 6.92
N GLU A 102 -16.90 -3.69 6.06
CA GLU A 102 -18.24 -4.07 5.58
C GLU A 102 -18.25 -4.80 4.23
N ASP A 103 -17.23 -4.61 3.39
CA ASP A 103 -17.16 -5.24 2.04
C ASP A 103 -15.99 -6.21 1.88
N ALA A 104 -14.89 -6.03 2.63
CA ALA A 104 -13.69 -6.85 2.48
C ALA A 104 -13.89 -8.29 2.94
N TYR A 105 -15.01 -8.60 3.60
CA TYR A 105 -15.31 -9.94 4.12
C TYR A 105 -16.68 -10.47 3.68
N LYS A 106 -17.40 -9.77 2.77
CA LYS A 106 -18.66 -10.31 2.23
C LYS A 106 -18.48 -11.65 1.51
N TRP A 107 -17.27 -11.94 1.02
CA TRP A 107 -16.92 -13.24 0.48
C TRP A 107 -16.66 -14.30 1.57
N LEU A 108 -16.43 -13.95 2.84
CA LEU A 108 -16.35 -14.92 3.94
C LEU A 108 -17.72 -15.45 4.36
N ASP A 109 -18.82 -14.83 3.93
CA ASP A 109 -20.17 -15.32 4.23
C ASP A 109 -20.54 -16.59 3.42
N ASP A 110 -19.75 -16.91 2.38
CA ASP A 110 -19.88 -18.14 1.60
C ASP A 110 -18.84 -19.19 2.06
N PRO A 111 -19.27 -20.33 2.64
CA PRO A 111 -18.37 -21.40 3.06
C PRO A 111 -17.47 -21.94 1.94
N GLU A 112 -17.91 -21.91 0.68
CA GLU A 112 -17.07 -22.33 -0.46
C GLU A 112 -15.93 -21.33 -0.75
N GLU A 113 -16.14 -20.05 -0.44
CA GLU A 113 -15.12 -19.01 -0.56
C GLU A 113 -14.15 -19.01 0.62
N ILE A 114 -14.59 -19.41 1.82
CA ILE A 114 -13.69 -19.61 2.98
C ILE A 114 -12.61 -20.65 2.66
N ASP A 115 -13.00 -21.80 2.08
CA ASP A 115 -12.06 -22.83 1.68
C ASP A 115 -11.10 -22.33 0.60
N LYS A 116 -11.61 -21.59 -0.41
CA LYS A 116 -10.75 -20.94 -1.40
C LYS A 116 -9.77 -19.99 -0.76
N VAL A 117 -10.18 -19.22 0.24
CA VAL A 117 -9.29 -18.30 0.94
C VAL A 117 -8.25 -19.01 1.78
N PHE A 118 -8.63 -20.07 2.47
CA PHE A 118 -7.67 -20.86 3.23
C PHE A 118 -6.61 -21.50 2.33
N TYR A 119 -7.02 -22.14 1.23
CA TYR A 119 -6.10 -22.86 0.33
C TYR A 119 -5.35 -21.95 -0.65
N GLN A 120 -5.98 -20.89 -1.15
CA GLN A 120 -5.36 -19.98 -2.11
C GLN A 120 -4.56 -18.89 -1.38
N PHE A 121 -5.02 -18.38 -0.23
CA PHE A 121 -4.39 -17.21 0.41
C PHE A 121 -3.59 -17.59 1.65
N LEU A 122 -4.19 -18.29 2.62
CA LEU A 122 -3.54 -18.51 3.92
C LEU A 122 -2.41 -19.55 3.86
N MET A 123 -2.58 -20.63 3.11
CA MET A 123 -1.56 -21.67 2.94
C MET A 123 -0.23 -21.17 2.32
N PRO A 124 -0.24 -20.45 1.18
CA PRO A 124 0.97 -19.82 0.65
C PRO A 124 1.60 -18.82 1.61
N LEU A 125 0.78 -17.96 2.24
CA LEU A 125 1.25 -16.97 3.19
C LEU A 125 1.98 -17.65 4.36
N CYS A 126 1.39 -18.71 4.92
CA CYS A 126 2.00 -19.53 5.95
C CYS A 126 3.33 -20.14 5.49
N ALA A 127 3.36 -20.75 4.30
CA ALA A 127 4.54 -21.44 3.79
C ALA A 127 5.69 -20.48 3.48
N PHE A 128 5.37 -19.30 2.92
CA PHE A 128 6.34 -18.25 2.68
C PHE A 128 6.91 -17.77 4.01
N ILE A 129 6.05 -17.42 4.98
CA ILE A 129 6.46 -16.84 6.28
C ILE A 129 7.22 -17.83 7.17
N SER A 130 6.89 -19.13 7.11
CA SER A 130 7.41 -20.14 8.04
C SER A 130 8.76 -20.74 7.63
N ALA A 131 9.40 -20.25 6.57
CA ALA A 131 10.71 -20.74 6.11
C ALA A 131 11.84 -20.36 7.10
N GLY A 132 11.92 -21.05 8.24
CA GLY A 132 13.00 -20.95 9.22
C GLY A 132 12.70 -20.17 10.51
N VAL A 133 11.43 -19.86 10.80
CA VAL A 133 10.97 -19.10 11.98
C VAL A 133 9.77 -19.80 12.61
N ASP A 134 9.46 -19.50 13.88
CA ASP A 134 8.20 -19.92 14.52
C ASP A 134 7.01 -19.63 13.60
N ALA A 135 6.16 -20.64 13.41
CA ALA A 135 4.99 -20.52 12.55
C ALA A 135 4.10 -19.36 13.04
N PRO A 136 3.62 -18.49 12.13
CA PRO A 136 2.75 -17.39 12.52
C PRO A 136 1.45 -17.94 13.12
N SER A 137 0.95 -17.26 14.15
CA SER A 137 -0.37 -17.56 14.71
C SER A 137 -1.48 -17.24 13.71
N GLY A 138 -2.64 -17.90 13.85
CA GLY A 138 -3.81 -17.59 13.03
C GLY A 138 -4.22 -16.11 13.07
N GLY A 139 -4.05 -15.45 14.22
CA GLY A 139 -4.31 -14.01 14.37
C GLY A 139 -3.33 -13.14 13.60
N GLU A 140 -2.04 -13.50 13.56
CA GLU A 140 -1.04 -12.76 12.75
C GLU A 140 -1.32 -12.92 11.25
N LEU A 141 -1.75 -14.10 10.81
CA LEU A 141 -2.13 -14.34 9.42
C LEU A 141 -3.38 -13.55 9.03
N ALA A 142 -4.41 -13.53 9.90
CA ALA A 142 -5.61 -12.74 9.68
C ALA A 142 -5.31 -11.24 9.60
N ALA A 143 -4.48 -10.71 10.50
CA ALA A 143 -4.06 -9.31 10.48
C ALA A 143 -3.25 -8.95 9.22
N LEU A 144 -2.42 -9.86 8.71
CA LEU A 144 -1.71 -9.66 7.45
C LEU A 144 -2.65 -9.67 6.25
N CYS A 145 -3.60 -10.62 6.22
CA CYS A 145 -4.63 -10.66 5.18
C CYS A 145 -5.44 -9.36 5.15
N ASP A 146 -5.84 -8.86 6.32
CA ASP A 146 -6.51 -7.57 6.44
C ASP A 146 -5.62 -6.42 5.94
N ALA A 147 -4.35 -6.35 6.37
CA ALA A 147 -3.46 -5.29 5.90
C ALA A 147 -3.23 -5.29 4.37
N CYS A 148 -3.29 -6.47 3.75
CA CYS A 148 -3.11 -6.68 2.31
C CYS A 148 -4.38 -6.50 1.48
N SER A 149 -5.58 -6.49 2.08
CA SER A 149 -6.83 -6.47 1.32
C SER A 149 -7.96 -5.62 1.94
N GLY A 150 -8.06 -5.60 3.27
CA GLY A 150 -9.06 -4.86 4.04
C GLY A 150 -8.63 -3.46 4.46
N THR A 151 -7.34 -3.21 4.71
CA THR A 151 -6.84 -1.88 5.12
C THR A 151 -6.47 -1.05 3.89
N GLN A 152 -7.29 -0.07 3.57
CA GLN A 152 -7.13 0.81 2.40
C GLN A 152 -6.64 2.20 2.80
N VAL A 153 -5.94 2.88 1.90
CA VAL A 153 -5.52 4.27 2.09
C VAL A 153 -6.12 5.12 0.99
N ASP A 154 -6.85 6.17 1.37
CA ASP A 154 -7.51 7.06 0.43
C ASP A 154 -7.51 8.50 0.97
N PHE A 155 -7.90 9.44 0.11
CA PHE A 155 -8.16 10.79 0.54
C PHE A 155 -9.35 10.84 1.49
N VAL A 156 -9.22 11.61 2.56
CA VAL A 156 -10.32 11.86 3.52
C VAL A 156 -11.56 12.39 2.80
N HIS A 157 -11.35 13.18 1.73
CA HIS A 157 -12.41 13.63 0.86
C HIS A 157 -11.90 13.79 -0.58
N ARG A 158 -12.75 13.55 -1.58
CA ARG A 158 -12.41 13.74 -3.01
C ARG A 158 -11.79 15.13 -3.29
N THR A 159 -12.32 16.15 -2.63
CA THR A 159 -11.82 17.54 -2.77
C THR A 159 -10.41 17.75 -2.24
N ALA A 160 -9.88 16.87 -1.38
CA ALA A 160 -8.48 16.94 -0.95
C ALA A 160 -7.55 16.69 -2.16
N ALA A 161 -7.87 15.68 -2.98
CA ALA A 161 -7.15 15.42 -4.22
C ALA A 161 -7.28 16.60 -5.19
N ASP A 162 -8.49 17.15 -5.35
CA ASP A 162 -8.72 18.31 -6.21
C ASP A 162 -7.88 19.52 -5.76
N VAL A 163 -7.81 19.79 -4.45
CA VAL A 163 -6.99 20.88 -3.90
C VAL A 163 -5.49 20.67 -4.18
N LEU A 164 -5.00 19.43 -4.09
CA LEU A 164 -3.60 19.10 -4.41
C LEU A 164 -3.28 19.38 -5.89
N VAL A 165 -4.21 19.09 -6.81
CA VAL A 165 -3.99 19.25 -8.26
C VAL A 165 -4.24 20.68 -8.73
N GLU A 166 -5.32 21.31 -8.26
CA GLU A 166 -5.83 22.56 -8.81
C GLU A 166 -5.16 23.79 -8.20
N THR A 167 -4.64 23.70 -6.97
CA THR A 167 -4.05 24.86 -6.29
C THR A 167 -2.52 24.92 -6.47
N GLN A 168 -1.96 26.14 -6.49
CA GLN A 168 -0.51 26.32 -6.55
C GLN A 168 0.21 25.72 -5.33
N TRP A 169 -0.39 25.84 -4.15
CA TRP A 169 0.15 25.26 -2.93
C TRP A 169 0.19 23.73 -2.99
N GLY A 170 -0.92 23.11 -3.42
CA GLY A 170 -1.03 21.67 -3.58
C GLY A 170 -0.01 21.13 -4.58
N ARG A 171 0.11 21.77 -5.75
CA ARG A 171 1.14 21.41 -6.73
C ARG A 171 2.55 21.52 -6.17
N GLY A 172 2.83 22.55 -5.37
CA GLY A 172 4.12 22.67 -4.68
C GLY A 172 4.45 21.50 -3.75
N ILE A 173 3.44 20.85 -3.15
CA ILE A 173 3.63 19.61 -2.40
C ILE A 173 3.91 18.46 -3.39
N ILE A 174 3.02 18.22 -4.35
CA ILE A 174 3.12 17.11 -5.32
C ILE A 174 4.47 17.12 -6.06
N ASP A 175 4.94 18.30 -6.48
CA ASP A 175 6.18 18.49 -7.22
C ASP A 175 7.44 18.26 -6.35
N SER A 176 7.29 18.08 -5.04
CA SER A 176 8.41 17.75 -4.13
C SER A 176 8.87 16.29 -4.25
N ASP A 177 8.06 15.40 -4.81
CA ASP A 177 8.51 14.07 -5.22
C ASP A 177 8.95 14.10 -6.67
N THR A 178 10.24 13.86 -6.93
CA THR A 178 10.82 13.90 -8.27
C THR A 178 10.69 12.58 -9.03
N ALA A 179 10.05 11.56 -8.44
CA ALA A 179 9.81 10.30 -9.13
C ALA A 179 8.99 10.52 -10.41
N SER A 180 9.37 9.85 -11.50
CA SER A 180 8.57 9.87 -12.73
C SER A 180 7.28 9.09 -12.55
N GLN A 181 6.24 9.42 -13.33
CA GLN A 181 4.99 8.65 -13.30
C GLN A 181 5.23 7.17 -13.65
N THR A 182 6.13 6.90 -14.61
CA THR A 182 6.53 5.54 -14.99
C THR A 182 7.14 4.78 -13.80
N THR A 183 8.00 5.43 -13.02
CA THR A 183 8.61 4.83 -11.82
C THR A 183 7.56 4.49 -10.78
N ILE A 184 6.60 5.38 -10.54
CA ILE A 184 5.49 5.15 -9.60
C ILE A 184 4.64 3.96 -10.06
N SER A 185 4.24 3.92 -11.33
CA SER A 185 3.45 2.82 -11.89
C SER A 185 4.21 1.49 -11.85
N ALA A 186 5.51 1.49 -12.17
CA ALA A 186 6.34 0.29 -12.12
C ALA A 186 6.42 -0.28 -10.70
N LYS A 187 6.61 0.58 -9.69
CA LYS A 187 6.62 0.16 -8.28
C LYS A 187 5.25 -0.38 -7.84
N LEU A 188 4.14 0.24 -8.26
CA LEU A 188 2.79 -0.26 -7.97
C LEU A 188 2.55 -1.64 -8.56
N ILE A 189 2.86 -1.84 -9.84
CA ILE A 189 2.75 -3.15 -10.50
C ILE A 189 3.59 -4.19 -9.77
N ARG A 190 4.81 -3.81 -9.36
CA ARG A 190 5.71 -4.67 -8.61
C ARG A 190 5.11 -5.08 -7.26
N SER A 191 4.49 -4.15 -6.52
CA SER A 191 3.75 -4.45 -5.29
C SER A 191 2.57 -5.39 -5.51
N MET A 192 1.72 -5.09 -6.50
CA MET A 192 0.58 -5.95 -6.85
C MET A 192 1.03 -7.35 -7.24
N THR A 193 2.17 -7.47 -7.91
CA THR A 193 2.77 -8.76 -8.25
C THR A 193 3.25 -9.51 -7.00
N MET A 194 3.79 -8.80 -6.00
CA MET A 194 4.15 -9.42 -4.71
C MET A 194 2.91 -9.95 -3.99
N LEU A 195 1.83 -9.17 -3.92
CA LEU A 195 0.56 -9.63 -3.38
C LEU A 195 0.05 -10.86 -4.12
N PHE A 196 0.11 -10.86 -5.46
CA PHE A 196 -0.24 -12.03 -6.26
C PHE A 196 0.62 -13.25 -5.90
N PHE A 197 1.93 -13.09 -5.69
CA PHE A 197 2.78 -14.20 -5.25
C PHE A 197 2.53 -14.66 -3.81
N LEU A 198 2.13 -13.75 -2.91
CA LEU A 198 1.72 -14.09 -1.56
C LEU A 198 0.43 -14.91 -1.53
N PHE A 199 -0.44 -14.74 -2.53
CA PHE A 199 -1.81 -15.25 -2.52
C PHE A 199 -2.16 -16.23 -3.65
N ASP A 200 -1.24 -16.59 -4.54
CA ASP A 200 -1.52 -17.54 -5.64
C ASP A 200 -0.59 -18.78 -5.62
N TYR A 201 0.12 -19.03 -4.51
CA TYR A 201 1.04 -20.17 -4.42
C TYR A 201 0.39 -21.39 -3.72
N PRO A 202 0.18 -22.50 -4.47
CA PRO A 202 1.32 -23.23 -5.00
C PRO A 202 1.23 -23.70 -6.46
N HIS A 203 0.39 -23.13 -7.32
CA HIS A 203 0.16 -23.74 -8.64
C HIS A 203 1.19 -23.44 -9.74
N ASN A 204 2.10 -22.47 -9.59
CA ASN A 204 2.98 -22.11 -10.72
C ASN A 204 4.38 -21.60 -10.35
N SER A 205 5.26 -22.51 -9.92
CA SER A 205 6.72 -22.31 -9.89
C SER A 205 7.32 -21.90 -11.27
N PHE A 206 6.54 -22.04 -12.34
CA PHE A 206 6.88 -21.65 -13.70
C PHE A 206 6.57 -20.16 -13.99
N LEU A 207 5.40 -19.64 -13.59
CA LEU A 207 5.05 -18.23 -13.80
C LEU A 207 5.92 -17.30 -12.97
N GLN A 208 6.28 -17.71 -11.75
CA GLN A 208 7.20 -16.96 -10.91
C GLN A 208 8.52 -16.71 -11.64
N ARG A 209 9.16 -17.75 -12.20
CA ARG A 209 10.42 -17.58 -12.95
C ARG A 209 10.28 -16.66 -14.17
N ARG A 210 9.15 -16.68 -14.86
CA ARG A 210 8.94 -15.85 -16.06
C ARG A 210 8.63 -14.39 -15.74
N VAL A 211 7.81 -14.13 -14.73
CA VAL A 211 7.46 -12.75 -14.30
C VAL A 211 8.68 -12.10 -13.64
N MET A 212 9.44 -12.83 -12.84
CA MET A 212 10.70 -12.35 -12.25
C MET A 212 11.73 -12.00 -13.32
N SER A 213 11.84 -12.82 -14.37
CA SER A 213 12.70 -12.52 -15.52
C SER A 213 12.23 -11.28 -16.30
N ALA A 214 10.92 -10.99 -16.33
CA ALA A 214 10.37 -9.83 -17.03
C ALA A 214 10.53 -8.54 -16.20
N ILE A 215 10.31 -8.60 -14.89
CA ILE A 215 10.48 -7.45 -13.98
C ILE A 215 11.94 -7.01 -13.94
N ASN A 216 12.88 -7.95 -13.87
CA ASN A 216 14.32 -7.66 -13.87
C ASN A 216 14.84 -7.13 -15.22
N SER A 217 14.01 -7.10 -16.26
CA SER A 217 14.35 -6.53 -17.58
C SER A 217 13.82 -5.12 -17.81
N LEU A 218 13.11 -4.55 -16.84
CA LEU A 218 12.54 -3.19 -16.88
C LEU A 218 13.41 -2.14 -16.16
N ASP A 219 14.51 -2.57 -15.52
CA ASP A 219 15.57 -1.75 -14.93
C ASP A 219 16.76 -1.65 -15.91
#